data_AF-A0A1E7WLU7-F1
#
_entry.id   AF-A0A1E7WLU7-F1
#
_cell.length_a   1.000
_cell.length_b   1.000
_cell.length_c   1.000
_cell.angle_alpha   90.00
_cell.angle_beta   90.00
_cell.angle_gamma   90.00
#
_symmetry.space_group_name_H-M   'P 1'
#
loop_
_entity.id
_entity.type
_entity.pdbx_description
1 polymer ?
#
loop_
_entity_poly.entity_id
_entity_poly.type
_entity_poly.pdbx_seq_one_letter_code
_entity_poly.pdbx_strand_id
1 'polypeptide(L)'
;MTFFQSQLRQLSVATVGALAVMSATPAMAEVINFESATPNIYGGTEVITESGYNLTVIDSPAAGPSGTGFAGAIGNGSDPFLCTVAACPTGNASQFYLGVNDGSLKLERSDNRLFQLTGLDYAFLAPVGGLASYTYGQLTLVGVLSSGANVSYAYNFPVLNSLGYSPFESLSLTAFGGNYFSSVTIGSCLFDGNGGCSNPLAGAENQSQFAIDNLQVAPVPEPETYALMGLGLGLVGWMSRRRARAARAAAGTAAAPTIAA
;
A
#
# COMPACT_ATOMS: atom_id res chain seq x y z
N MET A 1 -47.10 20.55 68.28
CA MET A 1 -45.71 20.05 68.10
C MET A 1 -45.74 19.08 66.93
N THR A 2 -44.94 19.41 65.93
CA THR A 2 -45.02 19.00 64.52
C THR A 2 -44.34 17.66 64.25
N PHE A 3 -44.99 16.83 63.45
CA PHE A 3 -44.47 15.65 62.77
C PHE A 3 -43.30 16.01 61.85
N PHE A 4 -42.28 15.14 61.69
CA PHE A 4 -41.65 14.82 60.40
C PHE A 4 -40.70 13.60 60.52
N GLN A 5 -41.15 12.45 60.02
CA GLN A 5 -40.28 11.35 59.55
C GLN A 5 -39.80 11.73 58.14
N SER A 6 -38.49 11.77 57.87
CA SER A 6 -37.97 11.88 56.50
C SER A 6 -37.55 10.51 55.97
N GLN A 7 -38.23 10.07 54.91
CA GLN A 7 -37.85 8.94 54.09
C GLN A 7 -36.51 9.20 53.39
N LEU A 8 -35.53 8.31 53.59
CA LEU A 8 -34.38 8.21 52.69
C LEU A 8 -34.82 7.44 51.43
N ARG A 9 -34.99 8.21 50.35
CA ARG A 9 -35.23 7.70 49.00
C ARG A 9 -33.95 7.07 48.41
N GLN A 10 -34.19 6.00 47.67
CA GLN A 10 -33.28 5.19 46.88
C GLN A 10 -32.35 6.04 45.99
N LEU A 11 -31.03 5.85 46.14
CA LEU A 11 -30.02 6.31 45.20
C LEU A 11 -29.84 5.25 44.11
N SER A 12 -30.48 5.49 42.97
CA SER A 12 -30.26 4.73 41.74
C SER A 12 -28.93 5.14 41.13
N VAL A 13 -27.91 4.29 41.30
CA VAL A 13 -26.63 4.41 40.59
C VAL A 13 -26.83 3.96 39.14
N ALA A 14 -26.72 4.90 38.19
CA ALA A 14 -26.74 4.59 36.76
C ALA A 14 -25.67 5.42 36.04
N THR A 15 -24.42 4.98 36.10
CA THR A 15 -23.32 5.60 35.33
C THR A 15 -22.12 4.65 35.17
N VAL A 16 -22.28 3.53 34.45
CA VAL A 16 -21.16 2.73 33.89
C VAL A 16 -21.72 1.91 32.71
N GLY A 17 -21.14 1.80 31.52
CA GLY A 17 -19.96 2.42 30.94
C GLY A 17 -20.09 2.37 29.42
N ALA A 18 -19.64 3.43 28.77
CA ALA A 18 -19.47 3.51 27.32
C ALA A 18 -17.97 3.73 27.08
N LEU A 19 -17.15 2.73 27.40
CA LEU A 19 -15.73 2.68 27.05
C LEU A 19 -15.45 1.34 26.37
N ALA A 20 -15.76 1.27 25.08
CA ALA A 20 -15.30 0.20 24.19
C ALA A 20 -15.23 0.76 22.76
N VAL A 21 -14.44 1.81 22.57
CA VAL A 21 -13.94 2.21 21.25
C VAL A 21 -12.46 1.83 21.24
N MET A 22 -12.18 0.53 21.24
CA MET A 22 -10.81 0.03 21.06
C MET A 22 -10.61 -0.29 19.58
N SER A 23 -10.00 0.67 18.89
CA SER A 23 -9.01 0.48 17.83
C SER A 23 -9.31 -0.60 16.77
N ALA A 24 -10.37 -0.41 15.99
CA ALA A 24 -10.28 -0.82 14.59
C ALA A 24 -9.44 0.25 13.90
N THR A 25 -8.13 0.04 13.76
CA THR A 25 -7.35 0.89 12.86
C THR A 25 -7.95 0.71 11.48
N PRO A 26 -8.52 1.77 10.85
CA PRO A 26 -8.88 1.65 9.44
C PRO A 26 -7.62 1.22 8.70
N ALA A 27 -7.76 0.31 7.73
CA ALA A 27 -6.70 0.06 6.77
C ALA A 27 -6.47 1.37 6.01
N MET A 28 -5.55 2.19 6.51
CA MET A 28 -5.18 3.41 5.85
C MET A 28 -4.22 3.05 4.73
N ALA A 29 -4.39 3.71 3.59
CA ALA A 29 -3.40 3.68 2.54
C ALA A 29 -2.07 4.18 3.13
N GLU A 30 -1.02 3.40 2.93
CA GLU A 30 0.34 3.66 3.34
C GLU A 30 1.18 3.95 2.09
N VAL A 31 2.25 4.73 2.25
CA VAL A 31 3.14 5.11 1.15
C VAL A 31 4.53 4.60 1.48
N ILE A 32 5.05 3.70 0.64
CA ILE A 32 6.46 3.27 0.70
C ILE A 32 7.26 4.29 -0.13
N ASN A 33 8.09 5.07 0.54
CA ASN A 33 8.84 6.19 -0.07
C ASN A 33 10.35 6.08 0.12
N PHE A 34 10.86 4.95 0.63
CA PHE A 34 12.29 4.67 0.76
C PHE A 34 13.08 5.60 1.69
N GLU A 35 12.43 6.56 2.35
CA GLU A 35 13.09 7.53 3.22
C GLU A 35 13.68 6.90 4.48
N SER A 36 13.15 5.74 4.89
CA SER A 36 13.68 4.98 6.03
C SER A 36 14.87 4.09 5.67
N ALA A 37 15.08 3.83 4.37
CA ALA A 37 16.20 3.05 3.90
C ALA A 37 17.48 3.89 3.87
N THR A 38 18.63 3.24 4.07
CA THR A 38 19.93 3.85 3.78
C THR A 38 20.27 3.65 2.31
N PRO A 39 20.80 4.66 1.60
CA PRO A 39 21.32 4.47 0.25
C PRO A 39 22.31 3.31 0.18
N ASN A 40 22.03 2.34 -0.68
CA ASN A 40 22.82 1.13 -0.82
C ASN A 40 22.56 0.48 -2.18
N ILE A 41 23.47 -0.38 -2.61
CA ILE A 41 23.27 -1.28 -3.75
C ILE A 41 22.77 -2.63 -3.25
N TYR A 42 21.96 -3.28 -4.08
CA TYR A 42 21.33 -4.54 -3.75
C TYR A 42 21.55 -5.59 -4.83
N GLY A 43 21.94 -6.78 -4.37
CA GLY A 43 21.98 -7.98 -5.19
C GLY A 43 20.60 -8.60 -5.34
N GLY A 44 20.41 -9.43 -6.37
CA GLY A 44 19.23 -10.28 -6.46
C GLY A 44 19.07 -11.15 -5.20
N THR A 45 17.82 -11.38 -4.81
CA THR A 45 17.35 -12.03 -3.57
C THR A 45 17.47 -11.21 -2.28
N GLU A 46 18.14 -10.06 -2.29
CA GLU A 46 18.19 -9.18 -1.12
C GLU A 46 16.83 -8.51 -0.86
N VAL A 47 16.54 -8.25 0.42
CA VAL A 47 15.23 -7.76 0.86
C VAL A 47 15.40 -6.43 1.58
N ILE A 48 14.64 -5.44 1.13
CA ILE A 48 14.41 -4.17 1.81
C ILE A 48 13.10 -4.30 2.58
N THR A 49 13.06 -3.92 3.84
CA THR A 49 11.83 -3.96 4.65
C THR A 49 11.42 -2.55 5.02
N GLU A 50 10.20 -2.15 4.63
CA GLU A 50 9.67 -0.83 4.89
C GLU A 50 8.15 -0.91 5.03
N SER A 51 7.56 -0.16 5.95
CA SER A 51 6.09 -0.03 6.05
C SER A 51 5.32 -1.35 6.20
N GLY A 52 5.95 -2.39 6.77
CA GLY A 52 5.33 -3.72 6.88
C GLY A 52 5.29 -4.53 5.57
N TYR A 53 6.10 -4.12 4.59
CA TYR A 53 6.31 -4.81 3.33
C TYR A 53 7.76 -5.28 3.20
N ASN A 54 7.93 -6.43 2.55
CA ASN A 54 9.19 -6.95 2.07
C ASN A 54 9.30 -6.63 0.58
N LEU A 55 10.33 -5.89 0.20
CA LEU A 55 10.68 -5.55 -1.16
C LEU A 55 11.92 -6.35 -1.56
N THR A 56 11.70 -7.46 -2.26
CA THR A 56 12.75 -8.38 -2.69
C THR A 56 13.28 -7.95 -4.05
N VAL A 57 14.58 -7.68 -4.13
CA VAL A 57 15.27 -7.38 -5.38
C VAL A 57 15.39 -8.67 -6.19
N ILE A 58 15.01 -8.63 -7.45
CA ILE A 58 15.09 -9.75 -8.37
C ILE A 58 16.07 -9.38 -9.47
N ASP A 59 17.02 -10.27 -9.73
CA ASP A 59 18.00 -10.15 -10.80
C ASP A 59 17.33 -10.15 -12.19
N SER A 60 18.09 -9.87 -13.23
CA SER A 60 17.63 -9.91 -14.62
C SER A 60 16.90 -11.24 -14.92
N PRO A 61 15.89 -11.23 -15.82
CA PRO A 61 15.25 -12.45 -16.27
C PRO A 61 16.23 -13.49 -16.84
N ALA A 62 17.40 -13.05 -17.34
CA ALA A 62 18.47 -13.92 -17.82
C ALA A 62 19.20 -14.67 -16.69
N ALA A 63 19.43 -14.03 -15.54
CA ALA A 63 20.00 -14.66 -14.35
C ALA A 63 18.97 -15.51 -13.58
N GLY A 64 17.68 -15.20 -13.76
CA GLY A 64 16.57 -15.88 -13.11
C GLY A 64 16.35 -15.45 -11.65
N PRO A 65 15.33 -16.00 -10.97
CA PRO A 65 14.89 -15.52 -9.65
C PRO A 65 15.89 -15.80 -8.50
N SER A 66 16.89 -16.63 -8.74
CA SER A 66 17.98 -16.93 -7.81
C SER A 66 19.29 -16.24 -8.18
N GLY A 67 19.27 -15.35 -9.18
CA GLY A 67 20.40 -14.50 -9.51
C GLY A 67 20.76 -13.62 -8.32
N THR A 68 22.06 -13.37 -8.14
CA THR A 68 22.61 -12.57 -7.03
C THR A 68 23.43 -11.39 -7.54
N GLY A 69 23.34 -11.10 -8.84
CA GLY A 69 23.96 -9.94 -9.46
C GLY A 69 23.34 -8.64 -8.95
N PHE A 70 24.08 -7.54 -9.12
CA PHE A 70 23.60 -6.20 -8.81
C PHE A 70 22.37 -5.88 -9.66
N ALA A 71 21.22 -5.66 -9.03
CA ALA A 71 19.93 -5.53 -9.71
C ALA A 71 19.02 -4.44 -9.12
N GLY A 72 19.38 -3.90 -7.96
CA GLY A 72 18.64 -2.83 -7.31
C GLY A 72 19.55 -1.83 -6.61
N ALA A 73 19.09 -0.62 -6.39
CA ALA A 73 19.73 0.35 -5.51
C ALA A 73 18.67 1.24 -4.84
N ILE A 74 18.98 1.75 -3.64
CA ILE A 74 18.30 2.93 -3.10
C ILE A 74 19.21 4.12 -3.34
N GLY A 75 18.71 5.09 -4.11
CA GLY A 75 19.41 6.32 -4.45
C GLY A 75 18.78 7.54 -3.78
N ASN A 76 19.55 8.61 -3.60
CA ASN A 76 19.05 9.90 -3.15
C ASN A 76 19.16 10.93 -4.29
N GLY A 77 18.04 11.49 -4.74
CA GLY A 77 18.00 12.43 -5.86
C GLY A 77 18.71 13.77 -5.61
N SER A 78 19.00 14.09 -4.34
CA SER A 78 19.83 15.25 -3.98
C SER A 78 21.33 14.97 -4.09
N ASP A 79 21.76 13.71 -4.23
CA ASP A 79 23.16 13.36 -4.39
C ASP A 79 23.61 13.55 -5.86
N PRO A 80 24.50 14.52 -6.15
CA PRO A 80 24.98 14.75 -7.51
C PRO A 80 25.82 13.59 -8.08
N PHE A 81 26.22 12.63 -7.23
CA PHE A 81 27.01 11.46 -7.63
C PHE A 81 26.19 10.18 -7.78
N LEU A 82 24.88 10.20 -7.51
CA LEU A 82 24.04 9.00 -7.59
C LEU A 82 24.12 8.32 -8.96
N CYS A 83 24.08 9.10 -10.04
CA CYS A 83 24.13 8.58 -11.40
C CYS A 83 25.37 9.07 -12.14
N THR A 84 26.57 8.77 -11.64
CA THR A 84 27.79 8.98 -12.43
C THR A 84 27.90 8.02 -13.62
N VAL A 85 27.14 6.92 -13.62
CA VAL A 85 27.15 5.86 -14.64
C VAL A 85 25.82 5.72 -15.41
N ALA A 86 24.85 6.60 -15.13
CA ALA A 86 23.54 6.64 -15.78
C ALA A 86 23.04 8.10 -15.86
N ALA A 87 21.92 8.36 -16.54
CA ALA A 87 21.23 9.63 -16.46
C ALA A 87 20.12 9.56 -15.40
N CYS A 88 20.38 10.18 -14.25
CA CYS A 88 19.41 10.24 -13.15
C CYS A 88 18.08 10.84 -13.61
N PRO A 89 16.95 10.28 -13.15
CA PRO A 89 15.67 10.93 -13.29
C PRO A 89 15.69 12.31 -12.64
N THR A 90 14.82 13.19 -13.13
CA THR A 90 14.66 14.57 -12.65
C THR A 90 13.34 14.74 -11.92
N GLY A 91 13.24 15.77 -11.06
CA GLY A 91 12.00 16.10 -10.38
C GLY A 91 11.75 15.36 -9.08
N ASN A 92 12.68 14.50 -8.63
CA ASN A 92 12.68 13.93 -7.29
C ASN A 92 14.03 14.16 -6.61
N ALA A 93 14.01 14.79 -5.43
CA ALA A 93 15.20 15.07 -4.63
C ALA A 93 15.31 14.16 -3.39
N SER A 94 14.31 13.28 -3.17
CA SER A 94 14.22 12.37 -2.04
C SER A 94 14.91 11.03 -2.34
N GLN A 95 14.78 10.06 -1.44
CA GLN A 95 15.20 8.70 -1.72
C GLN A 95 14.20 7.98 -2.63
N PHE A 96 14.70 7.09 -3.49
CA PHE A 96 13.87 6.26 -4.35
C PHE A 96 14.58 4.96 -4.72
N TYR A 97 13.81 3.97 -5.16
CA TYR A 97 14.36 2.72 -5.66
C TYR A 97 14.74 2.80 -7.13
N LEU A 98 15.87 2.21 -7.47
CA LEU A 98 16.40 2.03 -8.81
C LEU A 98 16.42 0.54 -9.14
N GLY A 99 15.69 0.12 -10.18
CA GLY A 99 15.86 -1.18 -10.82
C GLY A 99 16.93 -1.05 -11.90
N VAL A 100 18.03 -1.77 -11.75
CA VAL A 100 19.21 -1.68 -12.62
C VAL A 100 19.55 -3.04 -13.20
N ASN A 101 20.36 -3.09 -14.26
CA ASN A 101 20.77 -4.35 -14.91
C ASN A 101 19.58 -5.26 -15.22
N ASP A 102 18.52 -4.69 -15.80
CA ASP A 102 17.30 -5.40 -16.16
C ASP A 102 16.52 -6.02 -14.98
N GLY A 103 16.92 -5.69 -13.74
CA GLY A 103 16.34 -6.18 -12.51
C GLY A 103 14.90 -5.73 -12.28
N SER A 104 14.27 -6.33 -11.28
CA SER A 104 12.90 -6.02 -10.85
C SER A 104 12.78 -6.00 -9.32
N LEU A 105 11.67 -5.50 -8.82
CA LEU A 105 11.38 -5.43 -7.39
C LEU A 105 10.06 -6.14 -7.11
N LYS A 106 10.10 -7.16 -6.25
CA LYS A 106 8.91 -7.87 -5.80
C LYS A 106 8.48 -7.35 -4.45
N LEU A 107 7.25 -6.86 -4.39
CA LEU A 107 6.59 -6.35 -3.20
C LEU A 107 5.65 -7.43 -2.61
N GLU A 108 5.83 -7.71 -1.33
CA GLU A 108 4.98 -8.61 -0.53
C GLU A 108 4.72 -7.99 0.83
N ARG A 109 3.56 -8.27 1.43
CA ARG A 109 3.37 -7.92 2.85
C ARG A 109 4.16 -8.86 3.75
N SER A 110 4.81 -8.32 4.77
CA SER A 110 5.61 -9.11 5.73
C SER A 110 4.74 -10.09 6.55
N ASP A 111 3.43 -9.85 6.64
CA ASP A 111 2.45 -10.73 7.29
C ASP A 111 1.76 -11.72 6.32
N ASN A 112 2.21 -11.79 5.06
CA ASN A 112 1.67 -12.65 3.99
C ASN A 112 0.18 -12.43 3.66
N ARG A 113 -0.39 -11.29 4.05
CA ARG A 113 -1.77 -10.95 3.69
C ARG A 113 -1.86 -10.27 2.33
N LEU A 114 -3.08 -10.18 1.83
CA LEU A 114 -3.36 -9.46 0.59
C LEU A 114 -3.22 -7.94 0.77
N PHE A 115 -2.87 -7.27 -0.32
CA PHE A 115 -2.81 -5.81 -0.42
C PHE A 115 -3.23 -5.32 -1.80
N GLN A 116 -3.39 -4.01 -1.94
CA GLN A 116 -3.55 -3.32 -3.22
C GLN A 116 -2.36 -2.40 -3.44
N LEU A 117 -1.96 -2.22 -4.70
CA LEU A 117 -1.03 -1.17 -5.14
C LEU A 117 -1.81 -0.23 -6.05
N THR A 118 -2.13 0.98 -5.57
CA THR A 118 -3.08 1.90 -6.20
C THR A 118 -2.42 3.04 -6.96
N GLY A 119 -1.14 3.28 -6.72
CA GLY A 119 -0.36 4.31 -7.40
C GLY A 119 1.10 4.21 -7.04
N LEU A 120 1.93 4.91 -7.81
CA LEU A 120 3.37 5.06 -7.58
C LEU A 120 3.89 6.23 -8.40
N ASP A 121 5.04 6.76 -8.03
CA ASP A 121 5.83 7.63 -8.88
C ASP A 121 6.87 6.80 -9.63
N TYR A 122 7.13 7.10 -10.89
CA TYR A 122 8.07 6.34 -11.71
C TYR A 122 8.78 7.20 -12.74
N ALA A 123 9.95 6.72 -13.16
CA ALA A 123 10.74 7.30 -14.24
C ALA A 123 11.55 6.21 -14.96
N PHE A 124 12.01 6.53 -16.17
CA PHE A 124 13.04 5.72 -16.84
C PHE A 124 14.42 6.09 -16.31
N LEU A 125 15.24 5.10 -15.97
CA LEU A 125 16.66 5.35 -15.69
C LEU A 125 17.43 5.22 -17.00
N ALA A 126 17.61 6.35 -17.67
CA ALA A 126 18.32 6.36 -18.95
C ALA A 126 19.78 5.92 -18.76
N PRO A 127 20.33 5.08 -19.66
CA PRO A 127 21.71 4.60 -19.53
C PRO A 127 22.74 5.73 -19.68
N VAL A 128 22.39 6.79 -20.41
CA VAL A 128 23.22 7.98 -20.61
C VAL A 128 22.34 9.21 -20.78
N GLY A 129 22.90 10.39 -20.52
CA GLY A 129 22.27 11.66 -20.84
C GLY A 129 22.35 11.99 -22.33
N GLY A 130 21.63 13.03 -22.76
CA GLY A 130 21.65 13.51 -24.16
C GLY A 130 20.92 12.62 -25.16
N LEU A 131 20.17 11.62 -24.69
CA LEU A 131 19.26 10.85 -25.51
C LEU A 131 18.15 11.74 -26.10
N ALA A 132 17.62 11.32 -27.25
CA ALA A 132 16.53 12.04 -27.90
C ALA A 132 15.24 11.97 -27.07
N SER A 133 14.38 12.97 -27.25
CA SER A 133 13.12 13.13 -26.50
C SER A 133 12.06 12.12 -26.97
N TYR A 134 12.16 10.87 -26.52
CA TYR A 134 11.19 9.80 -26.76
C TYR A 134 10.86 9.01 -25.49
N THR A 135 9.89 8.11 -25.59
CA THR A 135 9.69 7.04 -24.60
C THR A 135 10.47 5.81 -25.08
N TYR A 136 11.31 5.24 -24.21
CA TYR A 136 12.25 4.16 -24.57
C TYR A 136 11.77 2.77 -24.14
N GLY A 137 10.68 2.70 -23.37
CA GLY A 137 10.21 1.45 -22.82
C GLY A 137 8.98 1.63 -21.94
N GLN A 138 8.70 0.60 -21.14
CA GLN A 138 7.56 0.59 -20.24
C GLN A 138 7.97 0.12 -18.85
N LEU A 139 7.34 0.69 -17.83
CA LEU A 139 7.23 0.07 -16.50
C LEU A 139 6.26 -1.10 -16.62
N THR A 140 6.62 -2.26 -16.08
CA THR A 140 5.79 -3.46 -16.09
C THR A 140 5.39 -3.84 -14.67
N LEU A 141 4.12 -4.19 -14.49
CA LEU A 141 3.57 -4.66 -13.22
C LEU A 141 2.99 -6.06 -13.43
N VAL A 142 3.43 -7.02 -12.62
CA VAL A 142 2.88 -8.37 -12.58
C VAL A 142 2.37 -8.64 -11.16
N GLY A 143 1.06 -8.66 -11.00
CA GLY A 143 0.41 -8.96 -9.72
C GLY A 143 -0.06 -10.39 -9.65
N VAL A 144 0.22 -11.08 -8.54
CA VAL A 144 -0.32 -12.40 -8.24
C VAL A 144 -1.58 -12.24 -7.40
N LEU A 145 -2.73 -12.66 -7.93
CA LEU A 145 -4.02 -12.60 -7.24
C LEU A 145 -4.11 -13.63 -6.11
N SER A 146 -5.12 -13.48 -5.25
CA SER A 146 -5.44 -14.48 -4.21
C SER A 146 -5.73 -15.89 -4.75
N SER A 147 -6.14 -16.00 -6.02
CA SER A 147 -6.32 -17.28 -6.72
C SER A 147 -5.02 -17.92 -7.21
N GLY A 148 -3.89 -17.20 -7.12
CA GLY A 148 -2.61 -17.58 -7.71
C GLY A 148 -2.47 -17.22 -9.20
N ALA A 149 -3.50 -16.63 -9.83
CA ALA A 149 -3.42 -16.15 -11.20
C ALA A 149 -2.61 -14.85 -11.31
N ASN A 150 -1.93 -14.65 -12.44
CA ASN A 150 -1.19 -13.42 -12.71
C ASN A 150 -2.05 -12.43 -13.50
N VAL A 151 -1.94 -11.15 -13.16
CA VAL A 151 -2.41 -10.02 -13.98
C VAL A 151 -1.22 -9.15 -14.33
N SER A 152 -1.15 -8.70 -15.57
CA SER A 152 -0.03 -7.90 -16.07
C SER A 152 -0.50 -6.59 -16.68
N TYR A 153 0.16 -5.50 -16.33
CA TYR A 153 -0.06 -4.16 -16.89
C TYR A 153 1.28 -3.54 -17.25
N ALA A 154 1.28 -2.67 -18.25
CA ALA A 154 2.47 -1.93 -18.67
C ALA A 154 2.11 -0.47 -18.95
N TYR A 155 3.04 0.41 -18.61
CA TYR A 155 2.89 1.86 -18.72
C TYR A 155 4.13 2.44 -19.37
N ASN A 156 3.97 3.20 -20.46
CA ASN A 156 5.08 3.86 -21.13
C ASN A 156 5.83 4.75 -20.14
N PHE A 157 7.16 4.71 -20.17
CA PHE A 157 7.93 5.67 -19.39
C PHE A 157 7.70 7.09 -19.87
N PRO A 158 7.87 8.08 -18.97
CA PRO A 158 7.83 9.50 -19.32
C PRO A 158 8.79 9.84 -20.46
N VAL A 159 8.35 10.73 -21.35
CA VAL A 159 9.19 11.23 -22.44
C VAL A 159 10.39 11.97 -21.84
N LEU A 160 11.59 11.67 -22.33
CA LEU A 160 12.80 12.35 -21.86
C LEU A 160 12.74 13.85 -22.17
N ASN A 161 13.28 14.67 -21.27
CA ASN A 161 13.41 16.10 -21.52
C ASN A 161 14.45 16.40 -22.62
N SER A 162 14.61 17.67 -22.99
CA SER A 162 15.54 18.10 -24.05
C SER A 162 17.01 17.80 -23.77
N LEU A 163 17.36 17.45 -22.53
CA LEU A 163 18.70 17.05 -22.11
C LEU A 163 18.84 15.52 -21.99
N GLY A 164 17.80 14.75 -22.32
CA GLY A 164 17.80 13.29 -22.28
C GLY A 164 17.58 12.70 -20.88
N TYR A 165 17.03 13.44 -19.93
CA TYR A 165 16.67 12.91 -18.60
C TYR A 165 15.17 12.64 -18.49
N SER A 166 14.81 11.53 -17.84
CA SER A 166 13.41 11.20 -17.59
C SER A 166 12.89 11.99 -16.38
N PRO A 167 11.73 12.68 -16.47
CA PRO A 167 11.08 13.21 -15.27
C PRO A 167 10.40 12.09 -14.48
N PHE A 168 10.33 12.23 -13.15
CA PHE A 168 9.38 11.47 -12.35
C PHE A 168 7.95 11.91 -12.66
N GLU A 169 7.07 10.94 -12.88
CA GLU A 169 5.64 11.16 -13.04
C GLU A 169 4.85 10.31 -12.03
N SER A 170 3.74 10.86 -11.55
CA SER A 170 2.80 10.14 -10.71
C SER A 170 1.82 9.32 -11.55
N LEU A 171 1.75 8.03 -11.24
CA LEU A 171 0.88 7.07 -11.90
C LEU A 171 -0.24 6.61 -10.97
N SER A 172 -1.48 6.84 -11.41
CA SER A 172 -2.66 6.20 -10.79
C SER A 172 -2.92 4.84 -11.46
N LEU A 173 -2.99 3.79 -10.65
CA LEU A 173 -3.12 2.41 -11.11
C LEU A 173 -4.56 1.92 -11.09
N THR A 174 -5.54 2.75 -11.45
CA THR A 174 -6.99 2.44 -11.29
C THR A 174 -7.40 1.03 -11.74
N ALA A 175 -6.91 0.56 -12.91
CA ALA A 175 -7.25 -0.77 -13.43
C ALA A 175 -6.48 -1.91 -12.73
N PHE A 176 -5.21 -1.69 -12.35
CA PHE A 176 -4.38 -2.67 -11.68
C PHE A 176 -4.69 -2.74 -10.18
N GLY A 177 -4.70 -1.59 -9.50
CA GLY A 177 -4.94 -1.41 -8.07
C GLY A 177 -6.35 -1.75 -7.60
N GLY A 178 -7.31 -1.96 -8.51
CA GLY A 178 -8.62 -2.53 -8.17
C GLY A 178 -8.58 -4.00 -7.74
N ASN A 179 -7.42 -4.68 -7.90
CA ASN A 179 -7.24 -6.08 -7.53
C ASN A 179 -6.57 -6.23 -6.15
N TYR A 180 -6.69 -7.42 -5.57
CA TYR A 180 -6.03 -7.82 -4.32
C TYR A 180 -4.92 -8.82 -4.60
N PHE A 181 -3.70 -8.45 -4.20
CA PHE A 181 -2.48 -9.17 -4.54
C PHE A 181 -1.85 -9.84 -3.32
N SER A 182 -1.32 -11.05 -3.52
CA SER A 182 -0.37 -11.66 -2.59
C SER A 182 1.05 -11.13 -2.82
N SER A 183 1.39 -10.81 -4.07
CA SER A 183 2.64 -10.14 -4.44
C SER A 183 2.47 -9.29 -5.70
N VAL A 184 3.30 -8.26 -5.84
CA VAL A 184 3.43 -7.46 -7.07
C VAL A 184 4.89 -7.38 -7.45
N THR A 185 5.24 -7.78 -8.67
CA THR A 185 6.57 -7.57 -9.24
C THR A 185 6.54 -6.36 -10.16
N ILE A 186 7.41 -5.39 -9.87
CA ILE A 186 7.62 -4.17 -10.65
C ILE A 186 8.91 -4.35 -11.43
N GLY A 187 8.82 -4.30 -12.75
CA GLY A 187 9.97 -4.38 -13.64
C GLY A 187 9.89 -3.31 -14.72
N SER A 188 10.69 -3.50 -15.75
CA SER A 188 10.61 -2.67 -16.95
C SER A 188 10.87 -3.51 -18.20
N CYS A 189 10.65 -2.92 -19.36
CA CYS A 189 11.09 -3.44 -20.66
C CYS A 189 11.48 -2.28 -21.59
N LEU A 190 12.28 -2.56 -22.61
CA LEU A 190 12.64 -1.60 -23.66
C LEU A 190 11.89 -1.91 -24.96
N PHE A 191 11.53 -0.87 -25.71
CA PHE A 191 10.93 -1.03 -27.03
C PHE A 191 11.93 -1.59 -28.04
N ASP A 192 11.50 -2.56 -28.83
CA ASP A 192 12.32 -3.21 -29.86
C ASP A 192 12.32 -2.47 -31.21
N GLY A 193 11.56 -1.38 -31.33
CA GLY A 193 11.36 -0.63 -32.59
C GLY A 193 10.33 -1.24 -33.55
N ASN A 194 9.83 -2.44 -33.25
CA ASN A 194 8.87 -3.21 -34.05
C ASN A 194 7.49 -3.29 -33.36
N GLY A 195 7.29 -2.55 -32.28
CA GLY A 195 6.05 -2.52 -31.49
C GLY A 195 6.03 -3.53 -30.33
N GLY A 196 7.11 -4.27 -30.11
CA GLY A 196 7.29 -5.11 -28.93
C GLY A 196 8.04 -4.38 -27.81
N CYS A 197 7.99 -4.97 -26.62
CA CYS A 197 8.73 -4.52 -25.44
C CYS A 197 9.34 -5.74 -24.74
N SER A 198 10.66 -5.75 -24.55
CA SER A 198 11.39 -6.92 -24.05
C SER A 198 12.30 -6.58 -22.87
N ASN A 199 12.46 -7.55 -21.97
CA ASN A 199 13.44 -7.54 -20.89
C ASN A 199 14.03 -8.96 -20.72
N PRO A 200 15.33 -9.15 -20.97
CA PRO A 200 16.25 -8.19 -21.59
C PRO A 200 15.89 -7.97 -23.06
N LEU A 201 16.23 -6.79 -23.62
CA LEU A 201 16.20 -6.56 -25.06
C LEU A 201 17.55 -7.00 -25.66
N ALA A 202 17.52 -7.89 -26.65
CA ALA A 202 18.74 -8.40 -27.27
C ALA A 202 19.58 -7.27 -27.88
N GLY A 203 20.86 -7.18 -27.48
CA GLY A 203 21.78 -6.10 -27.87
C GLY A 203 21.65 -4.81 -27.05
N ALA A 204 20.75 -4.77 -26.06
CA ALA A 204 20.58 -3.70 -25.09
C ALA A 204 20.44 -4.28 -23.67
N GLU A 205 21.18 -5.35 -23.39
CA GLU A 205 21.22 -5.97 -22.07
C GLU A 205 21.73 -4.97 -21.02
N ASN A 206 21.18 -5.04 -19.82
CA ASN A 206 21.38 -4.15 -18.68
C ASN A 206 20.89 -2.71 -18.88
N GLN A 207 19.99 -2.46 -19.85
CA GLN A 207 19.49 -1.11 -20.15
C GLN A 207 17.99 -0.94 -19.84
N SER A 208 17.28 -2.01 -19.50
CA SER A 208 15.90 -1.94 -19.03
C SER A 208 15.88 -1.54 -17.56
N GLN A 209 16.14 -0.26 -17.32
CA GLN A 209 16.31 0.29 -15.98
C GLN A 209 15.22 1.30 -15.66
N PHE A 210 14.84 1.38 -14.39
CA PHE A 210 13.73 2.22 -13.95
C PHE A 210 13.99 2.79 -12.56
N ALA A 211 13.24 3.84 -12.23
CA ALA A 211 13.14 4.36 -10.89
C ALA A 211 11.69 4.36 -10.43
N ILE A 212 11.45 4.06 -9.15
CA ILE A 212 10.13 4.15 -8.52
C ILE A 212 10.22 4.78 -7.13
N ASP A 213 9.16 5.47 -6.76
CA ASP A 213 8.99 6.06 -5.44
C ASP A 213 7.49 6.10 -5.07
N ASN A 214 7.17 6.46 -3.83
CA ASN A 214 5.83 6.72 -3.31
C ASN A 214 4.81 5.63 -3.67
N LEU A 215 5.15 4.37 -3.41
CA LEU A 215 4.24 3.24 -3.68
C LEU A 215 3.03 3.33 -2.76
N GLN A 216 1.87 3.61 -3.32
CA GLN A 216 0.61 3.74 -2.59
C GLN A 216 0.01 2.36 -2.40
N VAL A 217 0.16 1.83 -1.19
CA VAL A 217 -0.27 0.49 -0.83
C VAL A 217 -1.41 0.53 0.18
N ALA A 218 -2.36 -0.38 0.05
CA ALA A 218 -3.48 -0.48 1.00
C ALA A 218 -3.60 -1.92 1.52
N PRO A 219 -3.49 -2.14 2.84
CA PRO A 219 -3.72 -3.46 3.40
C PRO A 219 -5.21 -3.83 3.29
N VAL A 220 -5.51 -5.09 2.93
CA VAL A 220 -6.90 -5.57 2.93
C VAL A 220 -7.33 -5.90 4.36
N PRO A 221 -8.40 -5.27 4.91
CA PRO A 221 -8.93 -5.66 6.21
C PRO A 221 -9.41 -7.11 6.18
N GLU A 222 -9.06 -7.87 7.22
CA GLU A 222 -9.47 -9.27 7.26
C GLU A 222 -10.99 -9.45 7.34
N PRO A 223 -11.53 -10.52 6.73
CA PRO A 223 -12.94 -10.88 6.87
C PRO A 223 -13.37 -11.01 8.34
N GLU A 224 -12.48 -11.49 9.20
CA GLU A 224 -12.74 -11.66 10.64
C GLU A 224 -12.89 -10.33 11.36
N THR A 225 -12.21 -9.27 10.92
CA THR A 225 -12.39 -7.93 11.49
C THR A 225 -13.82 -7.44 11.24
N TYR A 226 -14.36 -7.68 10.06
CA TYR A 226 -15.77 -7.36 9.75
C TYR A 226 -16.74 -8.27 10.50
N ALA A 227 -16.42 -9.56 10.64
CA ALA A 227 -17.25 -10.48 11.42
C ALA A 227 -17.31 -10.08 12.90
N LEU A 228 -16.16 -9.78 13.53
CA LEU A 228 -16.08 -9.36 14.93
C LEU A 228 -16.69 -7.98 15.14
N MET A 229 -16.50 -7.04 14.21
CA MET A 229 -17.18 -5.74 14.24
C MET A 229 -18.69 -5.90 14.11
N GLY A 230 -19.15 -6.75 13.19
CA GLY A 230 -20.56 -7.09 13.03
C GLY A 230 -21.15 -7.74 14.28
N LEU A 231 -20.44 -8.69 14.89
CA LEU A 231 -20.83 -9.32 16.15
C LEU A 231 -20.88 -8.32 17.31
N GLY A 232 -19.87 -7.46 17.44
CA GLY A 232 -19.82 -6.42 18.46
C GLY A 232 -21.01 -5.46 18.35
N LEU A 233 -21.29 -4.98 17.14
CA LEU A 233 -22.45 -4.13 16.87
C LEU A 233 -23.78 -4.86 17.11
N GLY A 234 -23.86 -6.14 16.75
CA GLY A 234 -25.02 -7.00 17.02
C GLY A 234 -25.32 -7.14 18.51
N LEU A 235 -24.29 -7.36 19.33
CA LEU A 235 -24.42 -7.46 20.79
C LEU A 235 -24.88 -6.12 21.41
N VAL A 236 -24.32 -4.99 20.97
CA VAL A 236 -24.73 -3.66 21.42
C VAL A 236 -26.19 -3.36 21.06
N GLY A 237 -26.61 -3.68 19.83
CA GLY A 237 -28.00 -3.54 19.38
C GLY A 237 -28.98 -4.43 20.16
N TRP A 238 -28.58 -5.65 20.50
CA TRP A 238 -29.41 -6.55 21.32
C TRP A 238 -29.56 -6.03 22.76
N MET A 239 -28.47 -5.56 23.36
CA MET A 239 -28.48 -4.98 24.70
C MET A 239 -29.32 -3.70 24.79
N SER A 240 -29.24 -2.81 23.78
CA SER A 240 -30.06 -1.58 23.74
C SER A 240 -31.55 -1.90 23.65
N ARG A 241 -31.94 -2.90 22.85
CA ARG A 241 -33.33 -3.37 22.75
C ARG A 241 -33.87 -3.95 24.06
N ARG A 242 -33.04 -4.72 24.80
CA ARG A 242 -33.42 -5.23 26.13
C ARG A 242 -33.67 -4.10 27.12
N ARG A 243 -32.80 -3.08 27.15
CA ARG A 243 -32.94 -1.91 28.03
C ARG A 243 -34.19 -1.09 27.71
N ALA A 244 -34.49 -0.85 26.42
CA ALA A 244 -35.69 -0.14 26.01
C ALA A 244 -36.99 -0.85 26.43
N ARG A 245 -37.03 -2.19 26.36
CA ARG A 245 -38.17 -2.97 26.85
C ARG A 245 -38.33 -2.90 28.36
N ALA A 246 -37.24 -2.99 29.12
CA ALA A 246 -37.27 -2.85 30.57
C ALA A 246 -37.76 -1.45 31.01
N ALA A 247 -37.30 -0.39 30.33
CA ALA A 247 -37.74 0.97 30.60
C ALA A 247 -39.24 1.19 30.28
N ARG A 248 -39.76 0.62 29.18
CA ARG A 248 -41.20 0.66 28.84
C ARG A 248 -42.06 -0.13 29.84
N ALA A 249 -41.58 -1.29 30.31
CA ALA A 249 -42.28 -2.07 31.32
C ALA A 249 -42.37 -1.33 32.67
N ALA A 250 -41.31 -0.62 33.05
CA ALA A 250 -41.29 0.22 34.25
C ALA A 250 -42.20 1.46 34.12
N ALA A 251 -42.34 2.04 32.92
CA ALA A 251 -43.27 3.15 32.67
C ALA A 251 -44.75 2.71 32.70
N GLY A 252 -45.06 1.48 32.26
CA GLY A 252 -46.43 0.94 32.26
C GLY A 252 -46.97 0.57 33.65
N THR A 253 -46.10 0.32 34.63
CA THR A 253 -46.50 -0.05 36.00
C THR A 253 -46.82 1.17 36.89
N ALA A 254 -46.45 2.38 36.48
CA ALA A 254 -46.73 3.62 37.22
C ALA A 254 -48.12 4.23 36.92
N ALA A 255 -48.90 3.64 36.01
CA ALA A 255 -50.17 4.21 35.51
C ALA A 255 -51.41 3.39 35.88
N ALA A 256 -51.42 2.69 37.02
CA ALA A 256 -52.63 2.07 37.55
C ALA A 256 -53.43 3.12 38.37
N PRO A 257 -54.61 3.58 37.90
CA PRO A 257 -55.42 4.51 38.68
C PRO A 257 -56.10 3.76 39.82
N THR A 258 -55.83 4.20 41.05
CA THR A 258 -56.57 3.77 42.24
C THR A 258 -58.00 4.29 42.14
N ILE A 259 -58.95 3.42 41.80
CA ILE A 259 -60.38 3.69 41.96
C ILE A 259 -60.71 3.42 43.42
N ALA A 260 -61.05 4.48 44.16
CA ALA A 260 -61.62 4.39 45.51
C ALA A 260 -63.07 4.85 45.46
N ALA A 261 -63.93 4.07 46.13
CA ALA A 261 -65.38 4.17 46.23
C ALA A 261 -65.85 5.35 47.09
#